data_AF-A0A958X5P3-F1
#
_entry.id   AF-A0A958X5P3-F1
#
_cell.length_a   1.000
_cell.length_b   1.000
_cell.length_c   1.000
_cell.angle_alpha   90.00
_cell.angle_beta   90.00
_cell.angle_gamma   90.00
#
_symmetry.space_group_name_H-M   'P 1'
#
loop_
_entity.id
_entity.type
_entity.pdbx_description
1 polymer ?
#
loop_
_entity_poly.entity_id
_entity_poly.type
_entity_poly.pdbx_seq_one_letter_code
_entity_poly.pdbx_strand_id
1 'polypeptide(L)'
;MKYQKAKWYKYLIILVGIAACVNGEDRYLGKIAAPNSRSINFKVYQSDEFEQFTALTCEIVDKNDSLIKFRTYLCGTDLYERDTKNFYPGEFDSIIYLAYFHPNEIVAIYDLRNHKGYPFDGRNDEQVRNFGDSLVKRAQTLNKDLVGYWQH
;
A
#
# COMPACT_ATOMS: atom_id res chain seq x y z
N MET A 1 14.06 13.37 -62.75
CA MET A 1 13.29 13.59 -61.51
C MET A 1 12.84 12.25 -60.94
N LYS A 2 13.50 11.72 -59.91
CA LYS A 2 13.05 10.49 -59.20
C LYS A 2 13.14 10.75 -57.70
N TYR A 3 12.00 11.08 -57.10
CA TYR A 3 11.84 11.19 -55.65
C TYR A 3 11.97 9.79 -55.03
N GLN A 4 13.05 9.52 -54.30
CA GLN A 4 13.11 8.39 -53.38
C GLN A 4 12.15 8.67 -52.22
N LYS A 5 10.93 8.13 -52.29
CA LYS A 5 10.01 8.09 -51.15
C LYS A 5 10.56 7.13 -50.10
N ALA A 6 11.38 7.68 -49.22
CA ALA A 6 11.33 7.47 -47.79
C ALA A 6 10.64 6.18 -47.27
N LYS A 7 11.40 5.09 -47.10
CA LYS A 7 10.98 3.89 -46.33
C LYS A 7 11.05 4.14 -44.81
N TRP A 8 10.57 5.28 -44.33
CA TRP A 8 10.74 5.69 -42.93
C TRP A 8 9.64 5.12 -42.02
N TYR A 9 8.49 4.75 -42.60
CA TYR A 9 7.34 4.25 -41.84
C TYR A 9 7.58 2.90 -41.16
N LYS A 10 8.51 2.07 -41.65
CA LYS A 10 8.83 0.76 -41.05
C LYS A 10 9.52 0.90 -39.69
N TYR A 11 10.26 1.98 -39.47
CA TYR A 11 10.92 2.26 -38.19
C TYR A 11 9.97 2.92 -37.19
N LEU A 12 8.92 3.60 -37.67
CA LEU A 12 7.93 4.26 -36.82
C LEU A 12 7.07 3.24 -36.04
N ILE A 13 6.75 2.09 -36.65
CA ILE A 13 5.91 1.05 -36.02
C ILE A 13 6.68 0.31 -34.91
N ILE A 14 8.00 0.14 -35.05
CA ILE A 14 8.84 -0.49 -34.02
C ILE A 14 8.96 0.42 -32.79
N LEU A 15 8.93 1.74 -32.98
CA LEU A 15 9.05 2.71 -31.88
C LEU A 15 7.76 2.85 -31.04
N VAL A 16 6.59 2.60 -31.64
CA VAL A 16 5.29 2.61 -30.91
C VAL A 16 5.08 1.32 -30.10
N GLY A 17 5.65 0.19 -30.52
CA GLY A 17 5.53 -1.09 -29.81
C GLY A 17 6.28 -1.17 -28.48
N ILE A 18 7.33 -0.36 -28.29
CA ILE A 18 8.16 -0.38 -27.06
C ILE A 18 7.61 0.58 -26.00
N ALA A 19 6.82 1.59 -26.39
CA ALA A 19 6.19 2.53 -25.46
C ALA A 19 4.92 1.97 -24.78
N ALA A 20 4.41 0.83 -25.26
CA ALA A 20 3.22 0.17 -24.71
C ALA A 20 3.54 -0.86 -23.61
N CYS A 21 4.82 -1.12 -23.32
CA CYS A 21 5.25 -1.93 -22.19
C CYS A 21 5.91 -1.03 -21.15
N VAL A 22 5.52 -1.22 -19.89
CA VAL A 22 6.11 -0.62 -18.68
C VAL A 22 5.64 0.79 -18.35
N ASN A 23 4.34 0.94 -18.11
CA ASN A 23 3.91 1.78 -16.98
C ASN A 23 3.69 0.84 -15.79
N GLY A 24 4.79 0.39 -15.16
CA GLY A 24 4.76 -0.35 -13.89
C GLY A 24 4.42 0.59 -12.73
N GLU A 25 3.32 1.33 -12.87
CA GLU A 25 2.84 2.24 -11.83
C GLU A 25 1.81 1.50 -10.98
N ASP A 26 1.95 1.56 -9.65
CA ASP A 26 0.94 0.99 -8.77
C ASP A 26 -0.43 1.63 -9.05
N ARG A 27 -1.43 0.80 -9.30
CA ARG A 27 -2.82 1.21 -9.43
C ARG A 27 -3.35 1.64 -8.08
N TYR A 28 -3.88 2.86 -8.01
CA TYR A 28 -4.57 3.36 -6.84
C TYR A 28 -5.91 2.64 -6.64
N LEU A 29 -6.08 2.00 -5.48
CA LEU A 29 -7.31 1.28 -5.13
C LEU A 29 -8.34 2.19 -4.44
N GLY A 30 -7.87 3.11 -3.60
CA GLY A 30 -8.76 4.01 -2.87
C GLY A 30 -8.16 4.58 -1.59
N LYS A 31 -8.97 5.43 -0.94
CA LYS A 31 -8.66 6.11 0.33
C LYS A 31 -9.63 5.65 1.40
N ILE A 32 -9.10 5.26 2.55
CA ILE A 32 -9.84 4.70 3.66
C ILE A 32 -9.56 5.52 4.91
N ALA A 33 -10.60 6.05 5.55
CA ALA A 33 -10.45 6.84 6.77
C ALA A 33 -10.20 5.92 7.99
N ALA A 34 -9.32 6.35 8.89
CA ALA A 34 -9.28 5.79 10.23
C ALA A 34 -10.61 6.14 10.96
N PRO A 35 -11.23 5.20 11.67
CA PRO A 35 -12.64 5.33 12.05
C PRO A 35 -12.93 6.46 13.04
N ASN A 36 -12.01 6.80 13.95
CA ASN A 36 -12.25 7.79 15.01
C ASN A 36 -11.62 9.16 14.68
N SER A 37 -10.44 9.15 14.07
CA SER A 37 -9.75 10.30 13.51
C SER A 37 -10.22 10.47 12.08
N ARG A 38 -11.31 11.24 11.90
CA ARG A 38 -11.77 11.72 10.58
C ARG A 38 -10.73 12.56 9.82
N SER A 39 -9.54 12.71 10.40
CA SER A 39 -8.41 13.47 9.88
C SER A 39 -7.27 12.64 9.34
N ILE A 40 -7.33 11.31 9.42
CA ILE A 40 -6.24 10.43 8.96
C ILE A 40 -6.79 9.39 8.00
N ASN A 41 -6.08 9.16 6.90
CA ASN A 41 -6.47 8.21 5.88
C ASN A 41 -5.31 7.33 5.44
N PHE A 42 -5.63 6.09 5.11
CA PHE A 42 -4.77 5.19 4.35
C PHE A 42 -5.11 5.35 2.87
N LYS A 43 -4.09 5.58 2.03
CA LYS A 43 -4.22 5.43 0.58
C LYS A 43 -3.55 4.13 0.18
N VAL A 44 -4.29 3.27 -0.51
CA VAL A 44 -3.86 1.92 -0.85
C VAL A 44 -3.65 1.82 -2.36
N TYR A 45 -2.60 1.09 -2.74
CA TYR A 45 -2.24 0.84 -4.12
C TYR A 45 -1.90 -0.64 -4.32
N GLN A 46 -1.98 -1.09 -5.56
CA GLN A 46 -1.59 -2.43 -5.98
C GLN A 46 -0.72 -2.33 -7.23
N SER A 47 0.42 -3.01 -7.25
CA SER A 47 1.24 -3.11 -8.46
C SER A 47 0.42 -3.69 -9.62
N ASP A 48 0.51 -3.08 -10.81
CA ASP A 48 -0.19 -3.51 -12.03
C ASP A 48 0.63 -4.54 -12.83
N GLU A 49 1.62 -5.18 -12.19
CA GLU A 49 2.46 -6.20 -12.81
C GLU A 49 1.68 -7.48 -13.11
N PHE A 50 1.94 -8.07 -14.29
CA PHE A 50 1.41 -9.36 -14.72
C PHE A 50 2.13 -10.52 -14.01
N GLU A 51 2.12 -10.52 -12.69
CA GLU A 51 2.70 -11.57 -11.86
C GLU A 51 1.62 -12.39 -11.14
N GLN A 52 1.97 -13.61 -10.72
CA GLN A 52 1.06 -14.46 -9.93
C GLN A 52 0.71 -13.83 -8.58
N PHE A 53 1.59 -12.96 -8.07
CA PHE A 53 1.38 -12.17 -6.86
C PHE A 53 1.70 -10.71 -7.17
N THR A 54 0.86 -9.81 -6.69
CA THR A 54 1.03 -8.37 -6.84
C THR A 54 1.21 -7.73 -5.48
N ALA A 55 2.08 -6.73 -5.41
CA ALA A 55 2.36 -6.03 -4.17
C ALA A 55 1.22 -5.06 -3.81
N LEU A 56 0.70 -5.15 -2.59
CA LEU A 56 -0.10 -4.12 -1.96
C LEU A 56 0.81 -3.15 -1.23
N THR A 57 0.58 -1.86 -1.42
CA THR A 57 1.31 -0.80 -0.72
C THR A 57 0.34 0.21 -0.13
N CYS A 58 0.77 0.92 0.92
CA CYS A 58 -0.01 2.05 1.43
C CYS A 58 0.85 3.21 1.90
N GLU A 59 0.25 4.40 1.86
CA GLU A 59 0.74 5.61 2.52
C GLU A 59 -0.31 6.12 3.52
N ILE A 60 0.15 6.89 4.51
CA ILE A 60 -0.71 7.53 5.51
C ILE A 60 -0.73 9.03 5.22
N VAL A 61 -1.92 9.61 5.12
CA VAL A 61 -2.13 11.04 4.86
C VAL A 61 -3.11 11.65 5.84
N ASP A 62 -3.08 12.98 5.98
CA ASP A 62 -4.08 13.72 6.73
C ASP A 62 -5.37 13.99 5.90
N LYS A 63 -6.31 14.77 6.46
CA LYS A 63 -7.56 15.17 5.77
C LYS A 63 -7.36 16.00 4.51
N ASN A 64 -6.24 16.71 4.41
CA ASN A 64 -5.88 17.57 3.28
C ASN A 64 -5.00 16.82 2.26
N ASP A 65 -4.88 15.49 2.41
CA ASP A 65 -3.96 14.65 1.64
C ASP A 65 -2.46 15.01 1.83
N SER A 66 -2.11 15.69 2.94
CA SER A 66 -0.71 15.93 3.32
C SER A 66 -0.10 14.62 3.82
N LEU A 67 1.11 14.32 3.37
CA LEU A 67 1.80 13.08 3.69
C LEU A 67 2.21 13.02 5.17
N ILE A 68 1.82 11.95 5.86
CA ILE A 68 2.27 11.60 7.21
C ILE A 68 3.31 10.50 7.15
N LYS A 69 3.10 9.50 6.28
CA LYS A 69 4.05 8.41 6.07
C LYS A 69 4.05 7.96 4.62
N PHE A 70 5.26 7.85 4.06
CA PHE A 70 5.51 7.43 2.69
C PHE A 70 4.96 6.03 2.38
N ARG A 71 4.67 5.84 1.08
CA ARG A 71 4.27 4.55 0.52
C ARG A 71 5.21 3.44 0.95
N THR A 72 4.66 2.39 1.54
CA THR A 72 5.38 1.22 2.04
C THR A 72 4.67 -0.05 1.60
N TYR A 73 5.45 -1.09 1.29
CA TYR A 73 4.94 -2.44 1.03
C TYR A 73 4.19 -2.99 2.24
N LEU A 74 3.00 -3.51 2.00
CA LEU A 74 2.19 -4.22 2.97
C LEU A 74 2.46 -5.71 2.84
N CYS A 75 1.97 -6.31 1.76
CA CYS A 75 2.03 -7.74 1.51
C CYS A 75 1.83 -8.04 0.02
N GLY A 76 2.15 -9.27 -0.39
CA GLY A 76 1.82 -9.81 -1.70
C GLY A 76 0.44 -10.46 -1.67
N THR A 77 -0.30 -10.36 -2.78
CA THR A 77 -1.61 -11.00 -2.95
C THR A 77 -1.77 -11.55 -4.36
N ASP A 78 -2.40 -12.72 -4.51
CA ASP A 78 -2.82 -13.28 -5.80
C ASP A 78 -4.19 -12.72 -6.25
N LEU A 79 -4.85 -11.94 -5.39
CA LEU A 79 -6.12 -11.30 -5.68
C LEU A 79 -5.90 -9.96 -6.37
N TYR A 80 -6.53 -9.79 -7.54
CA TYR A 80 -6.59 -8.48 -8.19
C TYR A 80 -7.70 -7.62 -7.57
N GLU A 81 -7.34 -6.72 -6.65
CA GLU A 81 -8.28 -5.93 -5.87
C GLU A 81 -8.88 -4.81 -6.71
N ARG A 82 -10.20 -4.71 -6.81
CA ARG A 82 -10.83 -3.63 -7.61
C ARG A 82 -10.95 -2.31 -6.85
N ASP A 83 -11.04 -2.39 -5.53
CA ASP A 83 -11.29 -1.28 -4.64
C ASP A 83 -10.77 -1.64 -3.22
N THR A 84 -11.13 -0.84 -2.22
CA THR A 84 -10.66 -1.02 -0.83
C THR A 84 -11.59 -1.86 0.05
N LYS A 85 -12.53 -2.65 -0.51
CA LYS A 85 -13.51 -3.40 0.31
C LYS A 85 -12.91 -4.47 1.21
N ASN A 86 -11.77 -5.05 0.82
CA ASN A 86 -11.08 -6.08 1.60
C ASN A 86 -10.14 -5.49 2.67
N PHE A 87 -10.16 -4.18 2.86
CA PHE A 87 -9.33 -3.48 3.84
C PHE A 87 -10.18 -2.99 5.00
N TYR A 88 -9.70 -3.23 6.21
CA TYR A 88 -10.42 -2.93 7.44
C TYR A 88 -9.55 -1.98 8.29
N PRO A 89 -9.85 -0.67 8.28
CA PRO A 89 -9.12 0.30 9.09
C PRO A 89 -9.58 0.18 10.54
N GLY A 90 -8.66 0.44 11.46
CA GLY A 90 -9.01 0.55 12.87
C GLY A 90 -8.15 1.58 13.59
N GLU A 91 -8.61 1.95 14.77
CA GLU A 91 -7.99 3.01 15.54
C GLU A 91 -8.24 2.83 17.03
N PHE A 92 -7.18 3.05 17.81
CA PHE A 92 -7.20 3.03 19.27
C PHE A 92 -6.19 4.04 19.83
N ASP A 93 -6.68 5.02 20.60
CA ASP A 93 -5.84 6.09 21.17
C ASP A 93 -5.06 6.83 20.06
N SER A 94 -3.74 6.73 20.01
CA SER A 94 -2.90 7.28 18.93
C SER A 94 -2.52 6.27 17.86
N ILE A 95 -2.97 5.02 18.00
CA ILE A 95 -2.63 3.92 17.09
C ILE A 95 -3.69 3.82 16.01
N ILE A 96 -3.25 3.85 14.77
CA ILE A 96 -4.06 3.46 13.61
C ILE A 96 -3.53 2.15 13.05
N TYR A 97 -4.41 1.34 12.49
CA TYR A 97 -4.02 0.11 11.82
C TYR A 97 -4.88 -0.16 10.59
N LEU A 98 -4.35 -1.00 9.72
CA LEU A 98 -5.02 -1.49 8.52
C LEU A 98 -4.88 -3.01 8.49
N ALA A 99 -6.01 -3.70 8.47
CA ALA A 99 -6.10 -5.13 8.23
C ALA A 99 -6.51 -5.41 6.78
N TYR A 100 -6.14 -6.58 6.27
CA TYR A 100 -6.43 -6.99 4.89
C TYR A 100 -6.96 -8.42 4.84
N PHE A 101 -7.98 -8.65 4.02
CA PHE A 101 -8.69 -9.92 3.81
C PHE A 101 -9.48 -10.40 5.03
N HIS A 102 -8.84 -10.51 6.20
CA HIS A 102 -9.45 -10.78 7.48
C HIS A 102 -9.42 -9.54 8.39
N PRO A 103 -10.55 -9.14 9.01
CA PRO A 103 -10.63 -7.89 9.76
C PRO A 103 -9.76 -7.85 11.03
N ASN A 104 -9.25 -9.01 11.46
CA ASN A 104 -8.39 -9.15 12.63
C ASN A 104 -6.91 -9.33 12.28
N GLU A 105 -6.56 -9.43 10.99
CA GLU A 105 -5.17 -9.63 10.53
C GLU A 105 -4.57 -8.31 10.06
N ILE A 106 -3.83 -7.68 10.96
CA ILE A 106 -3.22 -6.36 10.73
C ILE A 106 -2.00 -6.51 9.83
N VAL A 107 -2.01 -5.81 8.69
CA VAL A 107 -0.88 -5.72 7.75
C VAL A 107 -0.10 -4.41 7.89
N ALA A 108 -0.68 -3.39 8.53
CA ALA A 108 0.02 -2.17 8.89
C ALA A 108 -0.49 -1.57 10.20
N ILE A 109 0.41 -1.04 11.01
CA ILE A 109 0.09 -0.38 12.28
C ILE A 109 1.04 0.79 12.52
N TYR A 110 0.51 1.91 12.99
CA TYR A 110 1.28 3.15 13.15
C TYR A 110 0.82 3.92 14.40
N ASP A 111 1.77 4.36 15.21
CA ASP A 111 1.52 5.24 16.35
C ASP A 111 1.77 6.69 15.93
N LEU A 112 0.68 7.47 15.84
CA LEU A 112 0.68 8.87 15.44
C LEU A 112 1.48 9.77 16.41
N ARG A 113 1.62 9.40 17.69
CA ARG A 113 2.39 10.18 18.67
C ARG A 113 3.88 9.96 18.54
N ASN A 114 4.28 8.70 18.33
CA ASN A 114 5.69 8.31 18.30
C ASN A 114 6.28 8.33 16.88
N HIS A 115 5.44 8.53 15.86
CA HIS A 115 5.79 8.51 14.44
C HIS A 115 6.54 7.23 14.03
N LYS A 116 6.09 6.09 14.56
CA LYS A 116 6.69 4.77 14.35
C LYS A 116 5.61 3.74 14.09
N GLY A 117 5.96 2.71 13.34
CA GLY A 117 5.04 1.63 13.01
C GLY A 117 5.64 0.60 12.07
N TYR A 118 4.90 -0.48 11.89
CA TYR A 118 5.24 -1.53 10.93
C TYR A 118 4.23 -1.48 9.77
N PRO A 119 4.64 -1.66 8.51
CA PRO A 119 6.00 -1.88 8.00
C PRO A 119 6.79 -0.58 7.73
N PHE A 120 6.28 0.56 8.19
CA PHE A 120 6.70 1.91 7.78
C PHE A 120 8.15 2.32 8.09
N ASP A 121 8.87 1.58 8.92
CA ASP A 121 10.22 1.94 9.38
C ASP A 121 11.27 0.98 8.79
N GLY A 122 12.12 1.46 7.87
CA GLY A 122 13.03 0.61 7.07
C GLY A 122 14.46 0.43 7.61
N ARG A 123 14.70 0.52 8.94
CA ARG A 123 16.08 0.50 9.48
C ARG A 123 16.48 -0.75 10.26
N ASN A 124 15.52 -1.58 10.69
CA ASN A 124 15.77 -2.86 11.36
C ASN A 124 14.46 -3.66 11.47
N ASP A 125 14.27 -4.67 10.62
CA ASP A 125 12.99 -5.41 10.52
C ASP A 125 12.58 -6.07 11.83
N GLU A 126 13.53 -6.61 12.61
CA GLU A 126 13.22 -7.25 13.89
C GLU A 126 12.75 -6.23 14.94
N GLN A 127 13.46 -5.11 15.07
CA GLN A 127 13.07 -4.06 16.02
C GLN A 127 11.74 -3.41 15.63
N VAL A 128 11.51 -3.19 14.33
CA VAL A 128 10.29 -2.56 13.82
C VAL A 128 9.12 -3.52 13.95
N ARG A 129 9.32 -4.82 13.70
CA ARG A 129 8.32 -5.86 13.97
C ARG A 129 8.00 -5.96 15.46
N ASN A 130 9.01 -5.99 16.33
CA ASN A 130 8.80 -6.01 17.79
C ASN A 130 8.03 -4.76 18.27
N PHE A 131 8.28 -3.60 17.67
CA PHE A 131 7.51 -2.40 17.94
C PHE A 131 6.07 -2.54 17.44
N GLY A 132 5.86 -3.04 16.22
CA GLY A 132 4.54 -3.39 15.67
C GLY A 132 3.77 -4.33 16.60
N ASP A 133 4.39 -5.42 17.07
CA ASP A 133 3.81 -6.35 18.03
C ASP A 133 3.41 -5.67 19.35
N SER A 134 4.21 -4.70 19.81
CA SER A 134 3.87 -3.91 21.00
C SER A 134 2.63 -3.03 20.78
N LEU A 135 2.45 -2.50 19.56
CA LEU A 135 1.27 -1.72 19.20
C LEU A 135 0.03 -2.61 19.06
N VAL A 136 0.17 -3.81 18.47
CA VAL A 136 -0.92 -4.80 18.40
C VAL A 136 -1.39 -5.17 19.80
N LYS A 137 -0.47 -5.46 20.73
CA LYS A 137 -0.81 -5.74 22.14
C LYS A 137 -1.59 -4.60 22.81
N ARG A 138 -1.25 -3.35 22.50
CA ARG A 138 -2.02 -2.19 22.99
C ARG A 138 -3.42 -2.17 22.38
N ALA A 139 -3.56 -2.36 21.07
CA ALA A 139 -4.84 -2.39 20.36
C ALA A 139 -5.74 -3.57 20.80
N GLN A 140 -5.15 -4.69 21.23
CA GLN A 140 -5.86 -5.85 21.78
C GLN A 140 -6.68 -5.55 23.05
N THR A 141 -6.45 -4.40 23.68
CA THR A 141 -7.29 -3.91 24.78
C THR A 141 -8.75 -3.70 24.34
N LEU A 142 -8.99 -3.35 23.07
CA LEU A 142 -10.35 -3.22 22.50
C LEU A 142 -10.83 -4.50 21.82
N ASN A 143 -9.95 -5.17 21.09
CA ASN A 143 -10.28 -6.40 20.37
C ASN A 143 -9.15 -7.42 20.52
N LYS A 144 -9.37 -8.43 21.37
CA LYS A 144 -8.37 -9.44 21.71
C LYS A 144 -7.96 -10.33 20.54
N ASP A 145 -8.76 -10.37 19.48
CA ASP A 145 -8.53 -11.25 18.33
C ASP A 145 -7.59 -10.62 17.28
N LEU A 146 -7.21 -9.35 17.45
CA LEU A 146 -6.27 -8.67 16.58
C LEU A 146 -4.90 -9.36 16.61
N VAL A 147 -4.34 -9.65 15.44
CA VAL A 147 -3.01 -10.23 15.28
C VAL A 147 -2.21 -9.46 14.23
N GLY A 148 -0.92 -9.34 14.45
CA GLY A 148 0.01 -8.82 13.45
C GLY A 148 0.32 -9.89 12.42
N TYR A 149 -0.10 -9.67 11.17
CA TYR A 149 0.24 -10.52 10.05
C TYR A 149 1.42 -9.87 9.34
N TRP A 150 2.65 -10.30 9.68
CA TRP A 150 3.90 -9.73 9.18
C TRP A 150 4.67 -10.66 8.23
N GLN A 151 4.14 -11.87 7.99
CA GLN A 151 4.77 -12.86 7.13
C GLN A 151 4.36 -12.56 5.69
N HIS A 152 5.20 -11.82 4.98
CA HIS A 152 4.99 -11.44 3.60
C HIS A 152 6.28 -11.56 2.81
#